data_AF-A0A524DJ72-F1
#
_entry.id   AF-A0A524DJ72-F1
#
_cell.length_a   1.000
_cell.length_b   1.000
_cell.length_c   1.000
_cell.angle_alpha   90.00
_cell.angle_beta   90.00
_cell.angle_gamma   90.00
#
_symmetry.space_group_name_H-M   'P 1'
#
loop_
_entity.id
_entity.type
_entity.pdbx_description
1 polymer ?
#
loop_
_entity_poly.entity_id
_entity_poly.type
_entity_poly.pdbx_seq_one_letter_code
_entity_poly.pdbx_strand_id
1 'polypeptide(L)' 'MSASNEELNDKERIEEFAKQYMEKRELRGKSRRMKIMRIIETVGFDERKIETALQRATINKRIEHE' A
#
# COMPACT_ATOMS: atom_id res chain seq x y z
N MET A 1 31.11 -11.30 -15.65
CA MET A 1 30.31 -10.96 -14.46
C MET A 1 29.00 -10.37 -14.98
N SER A 2 27.97 -11.20 -15.12
CA SER A 2 26.67 -10.76 -15.61
C SER A 2 25.92 -10.16 -14.44
N ALA A 3 25.82 -8.83 -14.41
CA ALA A 3 24.89 -8.15 -13.53
C ALA A 3 23.48 -8.46 -14.05
N SER A 4 22.86 -9.50 -13.49
CA SER A 4 21.43 -9.74 -13.62
C SER A 4 20.72 -8.57 -12.93
N ASN A 5 20.46 -7.50 -13.67
CA ASN A 5 19.42 -6.55 -13.31
C ASN A 5 18.11 -7.30 -13.41
N GLU A 6 17.73 -7.95 -12.31
CA GLU A 6 16.43 -8.56 -12.15
C GLU A 6 15.45 -7.39 -12.01
N GLU A 7 14.75 -7.06 -13.10
CA GLU A 7 13.54 -6.25 -13.03
C GLU A 7 12.58 -6.99 -12.12
N LEU A 8 12.58 -6.62 -10.83
CA LEU A 8 11.58 -7.11 -9.87
C LEU A 8 10.22 -6.96 -10.52
N ASN A 9 9.49 -8.07 -10.60
CA ASN A 9 8.13 -8.08 -11.11
C ASN A 9 7.33 -6.98 -10.37
N ASP A 10 6.49 -6.21 -11.06
CA ASP A 10 5.77 -5.08 -10.46
C ASP A 10 5.06 -5.48 -9.16
N LYS A 11 4.57 -6.71 -9.10
CA LYS A 11 3.94 -7.28 -7.91
C LYS A 11 4.88 -7.44 -6.71
N GLU A 12 6.13 -7.84 -6.94
CA GLU A 12 7.14 -7.96 -5.89
C GLU A 12 7.53 -6.59 -5.36
N ARG A 13 7.70 -5.60 -6.25
CA ARG A 13 7.95 -4.20 -5.87
C ARG A 13 6.81 -3.64 -5.03
N ILE A 14 5.57 -3.89 -5.43
CA ILE A 14 4.36 -3.49 -4.67
C ILE A 14 4.34 -4.16 -3.30
N GLU A 15 4.65 -5.45 -3.23
CA GLU A 15 4.65 -6.18 -1.96
C GLU A 15 5.74 -5.69 -1.00
N GLU A 16 6.95 -5.46 -1.52
CA GLU A 16 8.07 -4.96 -0.73
C GLU A 16 7.81 -3.55 -0.21
N PHE A 17 7.34 -2.66 -1.08
CA PHE A 17 6.95 -1.30 -0.67
C PHE A 17 5.83 -1.33 0.38
N ALA A 18 4.82 -2.19 0.21
CA ALA A 18 3.75 -2.34 1.19
C ALA A 18 4.28 -2.82 2.55
N LYS A 19 5.27 -3.73 2.58
CA LYS A 19 5.91 -4.18 3.83
C LYS A 19 6.65 -3.05 4.51
N GLN A 20 7.51 -2.32 3.79
CA GLN A 20 8.28 -1.19 4.34
C GLN A 20 7.36 -0.07 4.86
N TYR A 21 6.32 0.29 4.09
CA TYR A 21 5.34 1.29 4.50
C TYR A 21 4.60 0.85 5.78
N MET A 22 4.24 -0.43 5.90
CA MET A 22 3.58 -0.96 7.08
C MET A 22 4.52 -0.96 8.30
N GLU A 23 5.77 -1.35 8.13
CA GLU A 23 6.78 -1.37 9.20
C GLU A 23 7.04 0.04 9.75
N LYS A 24 7.27 1.02 8.88
CA LYS A 24 7.49 2.44 9.24
C LYS A 24 6.36 3.04 10.06
N ARG A 25 5.13 2.55 9.89
CA ARG A 25 3.91 3.04 10.55
C ARG A 25 3.38 2.08 11.61
N GLU A 26 4.15 1.05 11.96
CA GLU A 26 3.78 0.01 12.93
C GLU A 26 2.43 -0.68 12.61
N LEU A 27 2.07 -0.75 11.33
CA LEU A 27 0.84 -1.37 10.86
C LEU A 27 1.05 -2.88 10.72
N ARG A 28 0.07 -3.66 11.18
CA ARG A 28 0.10 -5.13 11.07
C ARG A 28 -1.19 -5.67 10.43
N GLY A 29 -1.08 -6.90 9.92
CA GLY A 29 -2.22 -7.69 9.45
C GLY A 29 -2.31 -7.87 7.93
N LYS A 30 -2.64 -9.11 7.52
CA LYS A 30 -2.72 -9.51 6.10
C LYS A 30 -3.74 -8.70 5.30
N SER A 31 -4.94 -8.49 5.84
CA SER A 31 -6.00 -7.74 5.18
C SER A 31 -5.60 -6.29 4.92
N ARG A 32 -4.85 -5.68 5.86
CA ARG A 32 -4.34 -4.32 5.74
C ARG A 32 -3.26 -4.24 4.66
N ARG A 33 -2.34 -5.22 4.62
CA ARG A 33 -1.34 -5.34 3.55
C ARG A 33 -1.98 -5.45 2.18
N MET A 34 -2.97 -6.33 2.01
CA MET A 34 -3.70 -6.47 0.74
C MET A 34 -4.38 -5.16 0.31
N LYS A 35 -4.95 -4.42 1.26
CA LYS A 35 -5.55 -3.11 0.99
C LYS A 35 -4.51 -2.08 0.54
N ILE A 36 -3.36 -2.03 1.21
CA ILE A 36 -2.25 -1.13 0.87
C ILE A 36 -1.69 -1.47 -0.52
N MET A 37 -1.50 -2.76 -0.84
CA MET A 37 -1.05 -3.20 -2.17
C MET A 37 -2.00 -2.71 -3.28
N ARG A 38 -3.32 -2.88 -3.11
CA ARG A 38 -4.32 -2.37 -4.08
C ARG A 38 -4.29 -0.84 -4.21
N ILE A 39 -4.04 -0.13 -3.11
CA ILE A 39 -3.88 1.32 -3.13
C ILE A 39 -2.63 1.69 -3.94
N ILE A 40 -1.50 1.02 -3.71
CA ILE A 40 -0.24 1.23 -4.47
C ILE A 40 -0.45 0.97 -5.96
N GLU A 41 -1.16 -0.10 -6.33
CA GLU A 41 -1.54 -0.38 -7.73
C GLU A 41 -2.30 0.78 -8.38
N THR A 42 -3.07 1.54 -7.59
CA THR A 42 -3.90 2.65 -8.09
C THR A 42 -3.16 3.98 -8.10
N VAL A 43 -2.37 4.29 -7.06
CA VAL A 43 -1.76 5.62 -6.86
C VAL A 43 -0.25 5.66 -7.08
N GLY A 44 0.38 4.50 -7.29
CA GLY A 44 1.82 4.33 -7.37
C GLY A 44 2.51 4.29 -5.99
N PHE A 45 3.84 4.37 -6.02
CA PHE A 45 4.73 4.27 -4.84
C PHE A 45 4.88 5.59 -4.04
N ASP A 46 3.88 6.47 -4.09
CA ASP A 46 3.89 7.75 -3.36
C ASP A 46 3.25 7.58 -1.97
N GLU A 47 4.08 7.60 -0.92
CA GLU A 47 3.63 7.42 0.46
C GLU A 47 2.49 8.37 0.87
N ARG A 48 2.50 9.63 0.41
CA ARG A 48 1.48 10.63 0.79
C ARG A 48 0.14 10.31 0.15
N LYS A 49 0.15 9.85 -1.10
CA LYS A 49 -1.06 9.40 -1.80
C LYS A 49 -1.61 8.13 -1.18
N ILE A 50 -0.74 7.18 -0.82
CA ILE A 50 -1.12 5.94 -0.15
C ILE A 50 -1.77 6.23 1.20
N GLU A 51 -1.19 7.12 2.00
CA GLU A 51 -1.76 7.56 3.28
C GLU A 51 -3.15 8.18 3.10
N THR A 52 -3.28 9.13 2.19
CA THR A 52 -4.56 9.80 1.91
C THR A 52 -5.63 8.80 1.47
N ALA A 53 -5.28 7.87 0.57
CA ALA A 53 -6.19 6.82 0.11
C ALA A 53 -6.56 5.84 1.24
N LEU A 54 -5.59 5.46 2.09
CA LEU A 54 -5.82 4.57 3.22
C LEU A 54 -6.73 5.20 4.28
N GLN A 55 -6.53 6.48 4.58
CA GLN A 55 -7.40 7.26 5.47
C GLN A 55 -8.83 7.29 4.92
N ARG A 56 -9.00 7.70 3.66
CA ARG A 56 -10.32 7.73 2.99
C ARG A 56 -11.01 6.38 3.02
N ALA A 57 -10.28 5.31 2.73
CA ALA A 57 -10.82 3.96 2.74
C ALA A 57 -11.14 3.43 4.15
N THR A 58 -10.70 4.11 5.21
CA THR A 58 -10.91 3.75 6.62
C THR A 58 -11.97 4.64 7.29
N ILE A 59 -12.40 5.73 6.64
CA ILE A 59 -13.55 6.54 7.06
C ILE A 59 -14.81 5.68 6.89
N ASN A 60 -15.15 4.93 7.92
CA ASN A 60 -16.38 4.16 8.06
C ASN A 60 -17.59 5.04 8.43
N LYS A 61 -17.46 6.36 8.40
CA LYS A 61 -18.55 7.27 8.77
C LYS A 61 -19.58 7.27 7.64
N ARG A 62 -20.48 6.28 7.65
CA ARG A 62 -21.80 6.43 7.01
C ARG A 62 -22.39 7.69 7.60
N ILE A 63 -22.60 8.69 6.76
CA ILE A 63 -23.47 9.81 7.12
C ILE A 63 -24.86 9.20 7.16
N GLU A 64 -25.35 8.85 8.36
CA GLU A 64 -26.77 8.59 8.54
C GLU A 64 -27.45 9.96 8.41
N HIS A 65 -28.31 10.10 7.40
CA HIS A 65 -29.26 11.19 7.33
C HIS A 65 -30.41 10.81 8.26
N GLU A 66 -30.69 11.66 9.27
CA GLU A 66 -31.95 11.64 10.02
C GLU A 66 -33.13 12.04 9.13
#